data_AF-L9ZM95-F1
#
_entry.id   AF-L9ZM95-F1
#
_cell.length_a   1.000
_cell.length_b   1.000
_cell.length_c   1.000
_cell.angle_alpha   90.00
_cell.angle_beta   90.00
_cell.angle_gamma   90.00
#
_symmetry.space_group_name_H-M   'P 1'
#
loop_
_entity.id
_entity.type
_entity.pdbx_description
1 polymer ?
#
loop_
_entity_poly.entity_id
_entity_poly.type
_entity_poly.pdbx_seq_one_letter_code
_entity_poly.pdbx_strand_id
1 'polypeptide(L)'
;MAIALRTLDDGAWISINDSREVGVSDIWALPTREFCSCETPHVLLEAFSAVHVSDHRVLADAVGMCIECGTRDSIDSLPVGRIVGGEFKPYEPAGVQSTITGAVDGAACSSFESVE
;
A
#
# COMPACT_ATOMS: atom_id res chain seq x y z
N MET A 1 5.22 -3.13 24.52
CA MET A 1 6.44 -3.21 23.70
C MET A 1 6.19 -2.38 22.46
N ALA A 2 7.01 -1.37 22.19
CA ALA A 2 6.83 -0.49 21.04
C ALA A 2 7.53 -1.13 19.83
N ILE A 3 6.85 -1.18 18.69
CA ILE A 3 7.43 -1.61 17.41
C ILE A 3 7.78 -0.34 16.64
N ALA A 4 9.04 -0.21 16.25
CA ALA A 4 9.47 0.92 15.42
C ALA A 4 9.13 0.61 13.96
N LEU A 5 8.32 1.47 13.33
CA LEU A 5 7.98 1.39 11.91
C LEU A 5 8.40 2.67 11.20
N ARG A 6 9.05 2.52 10.04
CA ARG A 6 9.44 3.63 9.17
C ARG A 6 9.71 3.14 7.76
N THR A 7 9.58 4.02 6.78
CA THR A 7 10.07 3.79 5.42
C THR A 7 11.58 4.03 5.37
N LEU A 8 12.30 3.28 4.52
CA LEU A 8 13.74 3.41 4.27
C LEU A 8 13.98 3.53 2.77
N ASP A 9 15.13 4.11 2.41
CA ASP A 9 15.66 4.10 1.04
C ASP A 9 14.67 4.72 0.05
N ASP A 10 14.24 5.96 0.34
CA ASP A 10 13.25 6.71 -0.44
C ASP A 10 11.92 5.97 -0.66
N GLY A 11 11.54 5.11 0.28
CA GLY A 11 10.31 4.32 0.20
C GLY A 11 10.49 2.98 -0.50
N ALA A 12 11.70 2.53 -0.80
CA ALA A 12 11.92 1.21 -1.37
C ALA A 12 11.70 0.07 -0.37
N TRP A 13 11.77 0.36 0.94
CA TRP A 13 11.62 -0.64 2.00
C TRP A 13 10.79 -0.14 3.18
N ILE A 14 10.01 -1.04 3.78
CA ILE A 14 9.43 -0.88 5.10
C ILE A 14 10.35 -1.53 6.13
N SER A 15 10.78 -0.75 7.11
CA SER A 15 11.58 -1.24 8.22
C SER A 15 10.75 -1.43 9.47
N ILE A 16 10.93 -2.59 10.11
CA ILE A 16 10.26 -2.97 11.33
C ILE A 16 11.33 -3.39 12.33
N ASN A 17 11.41 -2.69 13.46
CA ASN A 17 12.46 -2.87 14.47
C ASN A 17 13.87 -2.88 13.84
N ASP A 18 14.13 -1.91 12.96
CA ASP A 18 15.42 -1.71 12.27
C ASP A 18 15.82 -2.83 11.28
N SER A 19 14.95 -3.82 11.04
CA SER A 19 15.09 -4.84 9.99
C SER A 19 14.35 -4.42 8.71
N ARG A 20 14.82 -4.87 7.53
CA ARG A 20 14.15 -4.65 6.24
C ARG A 20 13.24 -5.84 5.96
N GLU A 21 11.93 -5.64 6.07
CA GLU A 21 10.97 -6.75 6.02
C GLU A 21 10.16 -6.81 4.71
N VAL A 22 9.77 -5.65 4.16
CA VAL A 22 8.91 -5.57 2.97
C VAL A 22 9.53 -4.60 1.96
N GLY A 23 9.68 -5.02 0.71
CA GLY A 23 10.24 -4.22 -0.38
C GLY A 23 9.21 -3.91 -1.47
N VAL A 24 9.54 -2.95 -2.33
CA VAL A 24 8.70 -2.56 -3.47
C VAL A 24 8.80 -3.53 -4.67
N SER A 25 9.81 -4.40 -4.71
CA SER A 25 10.05 -5.30 -5.85
C SER A 25 9.03 -6.44 -6.01
N ASP A 26 8.06 -6.55 -5.10
CA ASP A 26 7.04 -7.59 -5.11
C ASP A 26 5.79 -7.17 -5.90
N ILE A 27 5.10 -8.16 -6.47
CA ILE A 27 3.84 -7.97 -7.19
C ILE A 27 2.68 -8.29 -6.24
N TRP A 28 1.79 -7.32 -6.05
CA TRP A 28 0.66 -7.40 -5.13
C TRP A 28 -0.64 -7.67 -5.88
N ALA A 29 -1.35 -8.73 -5.49
CA ALA A 29 -2.66 -9.04 -6.03
C ALA A 29 -3.75 -8.30 -5.24
N LEU A 30 -4.45 -7.37 -5.89
CA LEU A 30 -5.56 -6.61 -5.29
C LEU A 30 -6.93 -7.19 -5.72
N PRO A 31 -7.93 -7.26 -4.84
CA PRO A 31 -9.29 -7.70 -5.15
C PRO A 31 -10.18 -6.59 -5.68
N THR A 32 -9.76 -5.33 -5.58
CA THR A 32 -10.60 -4.17 -5.92
C THR A 32 -10.33 -3.67 -7.33
N ARG A 33 -11.41 -3.43 -8.08
CA ARG A 33 -11.36 -2.73 -9.37
C ARG A 33 -11.14 -1.22 -9.22
N GLU A 34 -11.02 -0.73 -7.99
CA GLU A 34 -10.73 0.68 -7.71
C GLU A 34 -9.35 1.10 -8.22
N PHE A 35 -8.38 0.17 -8.24
CA PHE A 35 -7.05 0.45 -8.82
C PHE A 35 -7.09 0.46 -10.35
N CYS A 36 -7.77 -0.50 -10.96
CA CYS A 36 -8.00 -0.55 -12.40
C CYS A 36 -9.16 -1.49 -12.75
N SER A 37 -9.66 -1.42 -13.98
CA SER A 37 -10.77 -2.26 -14.47
C SER A 37 -10.44 -3.75 -14.64
N CYS A 38 -9.25 -4.22 -14.24
CA CYS A 38 -8.87 -5.63 -14.27
C CYS A 38 -9.67 -6.45 -13.24
N GLU A 39 -9.82 -7.76 -13.48
CA GLU A 39 -10.54 -8.62 -12.54
C GLU A 39 -9.80 -8.76 -11.20
N THR A 40 -8.49 -9.00 -11.25
CA THR A 40 -7.59 -9.02 -10.10
C THR A 40 -6.33 -8.25 -10.46
N PRO A 41 -6.25 -6.93 -10.19
CA PRO A 41 -5.06 -6.15 -10.48
C PRO A 41 -3.80 -6.75 -9.84
N HIS A 42 -2.83 -7.14 -10.68
CA HIS A 42 -1.47 -7.43 -10.24
C HIS A 42 -0.64 -6.16 -10.32
N VAL A 43 -0.31 -5.57 -9.18
CA VAL A 43 0.36 -4.28 -9.09
C VAL A 43 1.81 -4.47 -8.67
N LEU A 44 2.74 -4.01 -9.49
CA LEU A 44 4.14 -3.87 -9.10
C LEU A 44 4.27 -2.56 -8.31
N LEU A 45 4.77 -2.64 -7.07
CA LEU A 45 5.02 -1.44 -6.28
C LEU A 45 6.28 -0.73 -6.80
N GLU A 46 6.25 0.59 -6.78
CA GLU A 46 7.37 1.44 -7.18
C GLU A 46 7.97 2.16 -5.96
N ALA A 47 7.13 2.60 -5.03
CA ALA A 47 7.55 3.28 -3.80
C ALA A 47 6.49 3.17 -2.69
N PHE A 48 6.92 3.11 -1.42
CA PHE A 48 6.09 3.33 -0.25
C PHE A 48 6.14 4.81 0.16
N SER A 49 4.99 5.47 0.21
CA SER A 49 4.86 6.87 0.64
C SER A 49 4.67 6.99 2.14
N ALA A 50 3.97 6.06 2.78
CA ALA A 50 3.76 6.05 4.22
C ALA A 50 3.52 4.62 4.76
N VAL A 51 3.65 4.46 6.08
CA VAL A 51 3.35 3.21 6.78
C VAL A 51 2.64 3.53 8.09
N HIS A 52 1.59 2.79 8.39
CA HIS A 52 0.80 2.97 9.60
C HIS A 52 0.31 1.61 10.14
N VAL A 53 -0.05 1.57 11.41
CA VAL A 53 -0.59 0.35 12.05
C VAL A 53 -2.04 0.60 12.38
N SER A 54 -2.90 -0.30 11.94
CA SER A 54 -4.32 -0.31 12.28
C SER A 54 -4.64 -1.60 13.01
N ASP A 55 -4.96 -1.48 14.29
CA ASP A 55 -5.23 -2.60 15.20
C ASP A 55 -4.02 -3.56 15.30
N HIS A 56 -4.06 -4.67 14.57
CA HIS A 56 -2.96 -5.64 14.46
C HIS A 56 -2.37 -5.76 13.05
N ARG A 57 -2.78 -4.91 12.10
CA ARG A 57 -2.33 -4.94 10.71
C ARG A 57 -1.37 -3.79 10.43
N VAL A 58 -0.32 -4.10 9.70
CA VAL A 58 0.59 -3.10 9.16
C VAL A 58 0.09 -2.75 7.77
N LEU A 59 -0.24 -1.49 7.59
CA LEU A 59 -0.76 -0.92 6.36
C LEU A 59 0.29 0.04 5.80
N ALA A 60 0.42 0.08 4.48
CA ALA A 60 1.34 0.97 3.79
C ALA A 60 0.61 1.70 2.67
N ASP A 61 0.94 2.96 2.51
CA ASP A 61 0.54 3.73 1.34
C ASP A 61 1.67 3.58 0.33
N ALA A 62 1.32 3.24 -0.90
CA ALA A 62 2.27 2.92 -1.94
C ALA A 62 1.84 3.49 -3.29
N VAL A 63 2.78 3.64 -4.20
CA VAL A 63 2.50 3.91 -5.61
C VAL A 63 2.93 2.70 -6.39
N GLY A 64 2.11 2.28 -7.36
CA GLY A 64 2.41 1.12 -8.17
C GLY A 64 1.81 1.18 -9.56
N MET A 65 2.17 0.17 -10.36
CA MET A 65 1.71 -0.01 -11.73
C MET A 65 1.08 -1.39 -11.90
N CYS A 66 -0.14 -1.45 -12.43
CA CYS A 66 -0.73 -2.71 -12.85
C CYS A 66 0.06 -3.26 -14.05
N ILE A 67 0.59 -4.48 -13.92
CA ILE A 67 1.37 -5.12 -14.98
C ILE A 67 0.49 -5.63 -16.13
N GLU A 68 -0.82 -5.75 -15.92
CA GLU A 68 -1.76 -6.26 -16.94
C GLU A 68 -2.25 -5.16 -17.88
N CYS A 69 -2.66 -4.00 -17.34
CA CYS A 69 -3.19 -2.89 -18.13
C CYS A 69 -2.25 -1.67 -18.21
N GLY A 70 -1.22 -1.60 -17.38
CA GLY A 70 -0.28 -0.47 -17.33
C GLY A 70 -0.77 0.75 -16.54
N THR A 71 -1.94 0.69 -15.90
CA THR A 71 -2.43 1.77 -15.03
C THR A 71 -1.47 2.01 -13.87
N ARG A 72 -1.07 3.26 -13.66
CA ARG A 72 -0.30 3.70 -12.49
C ARG A 72 -1.18 4.53 -11.59
N ASP A 73 -1.22 4.17 -10.32
CA ASP A 73 -1.98 4.90 -9.31
C ASP A 73 -1.37 4.70 -7.91
N SER A 74 -1.81 5.53 -6.97
CA SER A 74 -1.54 5.34 -5.55
C SER A 74 -2.50 4.31 -4.95
N ILE A 75 -1.99 3.50 -4.03
CA ILE A 75 -2.74 2.56 -3.21
C ILE A 75 -2.66 3.06 -1.78
N ASP A 76 -3.81 3.46 -1.25
CA ASP A 76 -3.95 3.80 0.16
C ASP A 76 -4.22 2.52 0.98
N SER A 77 -3.59 2.42 2.15
CA SER A 77 -3.86 1.36 3.13
C SER A 77 -3.66 -0.08 2.62
N LEU A 78 -2.60 -0.34 1.85
CA LEU A 78 -2.19 -1.68 1.43
C LEU A 78 -1.76 -2.52 2.65
N PRO A 79 -2.44 -3.63 2.97
CA PRO A 79 -2.01 -4.48 4.07
C PRO A 79 -0.74 -5.25 3.70
N VAL A 80 0.37 -4.90 4.32
CA VAL A 80 1.69 -5.53 4.06
C VAL A 80 2.03 -6.65 5.06
N GLY A 81 1.36 -6.67 6.20
CA GLY A 81 1.52 -7.73 7.18
C GLY A 81 0.68 -7.52 8.43
N ARG A 82 0.96 -8.33 9.45
CA ARG A 82 0.31 -8.25 10.76
C ARG A 82 1.30 -8.43 11.89
N ILE A 83 0.95 -7.91 13.06
CA ILE A 83 1.72 -8.06 14.29
C ILE A 83 0.99 -9.07 15.18
N VAL A 84 1.65 -10.18 15.52
CA VAL A 84 1.11 -11.22 16.39
C VAL A 84 2.10 -11.46 17.52
N GLY A 85 1.68 -11.22 18.77
CA GLY A 85 2.56 -11.41 19.93
C GLY A 85 3.80 -10.52 19.97
N GLY A 86 3.77 -9.37 19.28
CA GLY A 86 4.92 -8.47 19.15
C GLY A 86 5.88 -8.81 18.00
N GLU A 87 5.60 -9.86 17.24
CA GLU A 87 6.38 -10.25 16.07
C GLU A 87 5.64 -9.87 14.79
N PHE A 88 6.37 -9.32 13.81
CA PHE A 88 5.82 -9.02 12.50
C PHE A 88 5.74 -10.29 11.65
N LYS A 89 4.61 -10.44 10.96
CA LYS A 89 4.36 -11.49 9.98
C LYS A 89 3.97 -10.82 8.67
N PRO A 90 4.84 -10.83 7.64
CA PRO A 90 4.49 -10.28 6.34
C PRO A 90 3.35 -11.07 5.71
N TYR A 91 2.51 -10.40 4.93
CA TYR A 91 1.55 -11.06 4.05
C TYR A 91 2.23 -11.51 2.77
N GLU A 92 1.70 -12.56 2.15
CA GLU A 92 2.20 -13.05 0.87
C GLU A 92 1.68 -12.12 -0.25
N PRO A 93 2.56 -11.45 -1.01
CA PRO A 93 2.16 -10.44 -1.99
C PRO A 93 1.36 -11.06 -3.16
N ALA A 94 1.64 -12.33 -3.50
CA ALA A 94 0.87 -13.09 -4.49
C ALA A 94 -0.53 -13.49 -4.00
N GLY A 95 -0.80 -13.44 -2.70
CA GLY A 95 -2.12 -13.67 -2.15
C GLY A 95 -3.02 -12.45 -2.33
N VAL A 96 -4.28 -12.67 -2.70
CA VAL A 96 -5.26 -11.58 -2.89
C VAL A 96 -5.43 -10.80 -1.57
N GLN A 97 -5.01 -9.54 -1.57
CA GLN A 97 -5.01 -8.68 -0.38
C GLN A 97 -6.25 -7.82 -0.30
N SER A 98 -7.17 -8.10 0.64
CA SER A 98 -8.30 -7.20 0.88
C SER A 98 -7.82 -5.86 1.45
N THR A 99 -7.78 -4.83 0.60
CA THR A 99 -7.58 -3.45 1.05
C THR A 99 -8.72 -3.09 1.98
N ILE A 100 -8.36 -2.53 3.14
CA ILE A 100 -9.35 -1.99 4.06
C ILE A 100 -9.65 -0.61 3.48
N THR A 101 -10.72 -0.48 2.71
CA THR A 101 -11.23 0.83 2.27
C THR A 101 -11.73 1.57 3.51
N GLY A 102 -10.80 2.15 4.25
CA GLY A 102 -11.05 3.10 5.32
C GLY A 102 -11.16 4.47 4.69
N ALA A 103 -12.39 4.96 4.58
CA ALA A 103 -12.72 6.29 4.12
C ALA A 103 -11.81 7.37 4.73
N VAL A 104 -11.10 8.09 3.87
CA VAL A 104 -10.82 9.51 4.10
C VAL A 104 -11.72 10.30 3.16
N ASP A 105 -12.91 10.66 3.67
CA ASP A 105 -13.61 11.86 3.20
C ASP A 105 -12.61 13.03 3.25
N GLY A 106 -12.21 13.53 2.09
CA GLY A 106 -11.22 14.62 2.09
C GLY A 106 -10.68 15.15 0.76
N ALA A 107 -11.40 15.09 -0.37
CA ALA A 107 -11.30 16.10 -1.44
C ALA A 107 -12.31 15.87 -2.58
N ALA A 108 -13.59 16.15 -2.32
CA ALA A 108 -14.50 16.53 -3.40
C ALA A 108 -14.54 18.06 -3.53
N CYS A 109 -14.21 18.52 -4.74
CA CYS A 109 -14.76 19.68 -5.44
C CYS A 109 -14.48 21.10 -4.90
N SER A 110 -13.70 21.88 -5.67
CA SER A 110 -14.15 23.20 -6.12
C SER A 110 -13.50 23.54 -7.45
N SER A 111 -14.36 23.74 -8.46
CA SER A 111 -14.07 24.37 -9.73
C SER A 111 -13.23 25.63 -9.58
N PHE A 112 -12.30 25.87 -10.51
CA PHE A 112 -12.16 27.20 -11.07
C PHE A 112 -11.67 27.09 -12.51
N GLU A 113 -12.52 27.51 -13.42
CA GLU A 113 -12.17 27.89 -14.79
C GLU A 113 -10.99 28.88 -14.75
N SER A 114 -10.05 28.72 -15.67
CA SER A 114 -9.26 29.84 -16.16
C SER A 114 -9.22 29.78 -17.68
N VAL A 115 -9.95 30.72 -18.27
CA VAL A 115 -9.63 31.51 -19.47
C VAL A 115 -8.10 31.62 -19.63
N GLU A 116 -7.50 31.49 -20.82
CA GLU A 116 -7.63 32.35 -22.02
C GLU A 116 -7.36 31.60 -23.33
#